data_AF-A0A542EBU8-F1
#
_entry.id   AF-A0A542EBU8-F1
#
_cell.length_a   1.000
_cell.length_b   1.000
_cell.length_c   1.000
_cell.angle_alpha   90.00
_cell.angle_beta   90.00
_cell.angle_gamma   90.00
#
_symmetry.space_group_name_H-M   'P 1'
#
loop_
_entity.id
_entity.type
_entity.pdbx_description
1 polymer ?
#
loop_
_entity_poly.entity_id
_entity_poly.type
_entity_poly.pdbx_seq_one_letter_code
_entity_poly.pdbx_strand_id
1 'polypeptide(L)'
;MSEEHVHRIHRLQEGWTRRHEEREIVDIFYSVHGEELTQLKNALNRRDDHHDLEELIFGDIDDESVRERVLDHFAAQAEPLGRLGVKVLSDIDDTVFPMIHETRYPRGHFLVPGSLAFLQALDDGPTESPWSRGDLTFLTARPEIAFGLIESNSKDVLRKAGVASSSLLAGSLMNIHSKDAMADGKVANFAHYRKLFPEYGVVFVGDSGQGDVLVGQRVRTDYPDAVSAVFIHDVVDTPAARREELAASGVHVFETYVGAAMKAYSLGLVSLDNVKRVVTESLAALDDIDWETAEQEASTRKLLQRDADEALALG
;
A
#
# COMPACT_ATOMS: atom_id res chain seq x y z
N MET A 1 26.70 -4.80 -6.07
CA MET A 1 26.30 -4.70 -7.49
C MET A 1 24.96 -3.98 -7.61
N SER A 2 23.95 -4.35 -6.82
CA SER A 2 22.67 -3.62 -6.74
C SER A 2 22.80 -2.10 -6.58
N GLU A 3 23.60 -1.59 -5.64
CA GLU A 3 23.73 -0.13 -5.42
C GLU A 3 24.32 0.64 -6.62
N GLU A 4 25.25 0.03 -7.35
CA GLU A 4 25.83 0.64 -8.56
C GLU A 4 24.81 0.70 -9.69
N HIS A 5 24.05 -0.39 -9.88
CA HIS A 5 22.96 -0.43 -10.86
C HIS A 5 21.85 0.57 -10.52
N VAL A 6 21.48 0.70 -9.25
CA VAL A 6 20.52 1.71 -8.77
C VAL A 6 21.01 3.12 -9.12
N HIS A 7 22.24 3.48 -8.72
CA HIS A 7 22.80 4.80 -9.05
C HIS A 7 22.90 5.05 -10.56
N ARG A 8 23.21 4.01 -11.34
CA ARG A 8 23.32 4.13 -12.79
C ARG A 8 21.96 4.39 -13.42
N ILE A 9 20.94 3.61 -13.07
CA ILE A 9 19.57 3.81 -13.55
C ILE A 9 19.05 5.18 -13.12
N HIS A 10 19.26 5.59 -11.87
CA HIS A 10 18.82 6.90 -11.38
C HIS A 10 19.39 8.07 -12.20
N ARG A 11 20.66 7.99 -12.61
CA ARG A 11 21.27 9.01 -13.47
C ARG A 11 20.68 9.02 -14.88
N LEU A 12 20.25 7.87 -15.39
CA LEU A 12 19.61 7.77 -16.71
C LEU A 12 18.19 8.35 -16.71
N GLN A 13 17.57 8.46 -15.53
CA GLN A 13 16.27 9.12 -15.31
C GLN A 13 16.41 10.63 -15.05
N GLU A 14 17.62 11.22 -15.05
CA GLU A 14 17.77 12.67 -14.86
C GLU A 14 17.30 13.44 -16.12
N GLY A 15 16.00 13.73 -16.19
CA GLY A 15 15.37 14.43 -17.31
C GLY A 15 14.69 13.46 -18.28
N TRP A 16 14.65 13.83 -19.57
CA TRP A 16 14.00 12.98 -20.57
C TRP A 16 14.87 11.76 -20.91
N THR A 17 14.37 10.55 -20.62
CA THR A 17 15.01 9.28 -20.98
C THR A 17 15.03 9.08 -22.49
N ARG A 18 16.22 9.07 -23.09
CA ARG A 18 16.44 8.91 -24.53
C ARG A 18 16.56 7.42 -24.87
N ARG A 19 16.28 7.07 -26.13
CA ARG A 19 16.40 5.69 -26.66
C ARG A 19 17.69 4.92 -26.34
N HIS A 20 18.82 5.60 -26.18
CA HIS A 20 20.08 4.91 -25.82
C HIS A 20 20.17 4.64 -24.32
N GLU A 21 19.57 5.50 -23.50
CA GLU A 21 19.44 5.36 -22.04
C GLU A 21 18.43 4.24 -21.72
N GLU A 22 17.30 4.16 -22.44
CA GLU A 22 16.37 3.03 -22.34
C GLU A 22 17.05 1.68 -22.61
N ARG A 23 17.87 1.59 -23.66
CA ARG A 23 18.64 0.36 -23.97
C ARG A 23 19.60 0.01 -22.85
N GLU A 24 20.26 1.02 -22.27
CA GLU A 24 21.18 0.82 -21.16
C GLU A 24 20.45 0.34 -19.89
N ILE A 25 19.28 0.90 -19.58
CA ILE A 25 18.39 0.44 -18.50
C ILE A 25 18.02 -1.04 -18.72
N VAL A 26 17.64 -1.39 -19.94
CA VAL A 26 17.26 -2.77 -20.30
C VAL A 26 18.46 -3.71 -20.15
N ASP A 27 19.64 -3.33 -20.66
CA ASP A 27 20.86 -4.12 -20.53
C ASP A 27 21.23 -4.37 -19.06
N ILE A 28 21.03 -3.36 -18.19
CA ILE A 28 21.20 -3.51 -16.74
C ILE A 28 20.21 -4.53 -16.19
N PHE A 29 18.90 -4.41 -16.47
CA PHE A 29 17.91 -5.39 -16.00
C PHE A 29 18.21 -6.81 -16.46
N TYR A 30 18.61 -6.98 -17.72
CA TYR A 30 18.95 -8.29 -18.29
C TYR A 30 20.23 -8.90 -17.70
N SER A 31 21.12 -8.08 -17.11
CA SER A 31 22.34 -8.55 -16.46
C SER A 31 22.13 -9.11 -15.05
N VAL A 32 20.93 -8.91 -14.47
CA VAL A 32 20.61 -9.28 -13.09
C VAL A 32 19.50 -10.34 -13.07
N HIS A 33 19.61 -11.31 -12.16
CA HIS A 33 18.78 -12.52 -12.14
C HIS A 33 18.27 -12.87 -10.73
N GLY A 34 17.18 -13.64 -10.66
CA GLY A 34 16.61 -14.19 -9.43
C GLY A 34 16.44 -13.16 -8.30
N GLU A 35 16.95 -13.50 -7.11
CA GLU A 35 16.86 -12.66 -5.91
C GLU A 35 17.54 -11.29 -6.07
N GLU A 36 18.66 -11.23 -6.79
CA GLU A 36 19.38 -9.97 -7.01
C GLU A 36 18.54 -8.99 -7.85
N LEU A 37 17.79 -9.51 -8.83
CA LEU A 37 16.88 -8.68 -9.62
C LEU A 37 15.73 -8.17 -8.75
N THR A 38 15.20 -9.03 -7.88
CA THR A 38 14.18 -8.65 -6.90
C THR A 38 14.67 -7.52 -5.98
N GLN A 39 15.91 -7.62 -5.47
CA GLN A 39 16.53 -6.59 -4.66
C GLN A 39 16.73 -5.28 -5.42
N LEU A 40 17.16 -5.33 -6.68
CA LEU A 40 17.28 -4.15 -7.55
C LEU A 40 15.93 -3.47 -7.76
N LYS A 41 14.89 -4.23 -8.13
CA LYS A 41 13.52 -3.70 -8.32
C LYS A 41 13.01 -3.02 -7.06
N ASN A 42 13.18 -3.66 -5.90
CA ASN A 42 12.80 -3.07 -4.62
C ASN A 42 13.57 -1.78 -4.35
N ALA A 43 14.89 -1.76 -4.58
CA ALA A 43 15.70 -0.57 -4.35
C ALA A 43 15.29 0.62 -5.25
N LEU A 44 14.97 0.36 -6.52
CA LEU A 44 14.45 1.37 -7.44
C LEU A 44 13.06 1.88 -7.02
N ASN A 45 12.20 0.99 -6.53
CA ASN A 45 10.86 1.36 -6.07
C ASN A 45 10.86 2.20 -4.79
N ARG A 46 11.89 2.13 -3.95
CA ARG A 46 11.96 2.88 -2.67
C ARG A 46 12.29 4.36 -2.80
N ARG A 47 12.47 4.85 -4.02
CA ARG A 47 12.79 6.25 -4.26
C ARG A 47 11.65 7.15 -3.79
N ASP A 48 11.98 8.27 -3.15
CA ASP A 48 11.04 9.21 -2.52
C ASP A 48 10.64 10.37 -3.45
N ASP A 49 10.96 10.26 -4.74
CA ASP A 49 10.56 11.17 -5.81
C ASP A 49 9.69 10.44 -6.85
N HIS A 50 9.33 11.12 -7.94
CA HIS A 50 8.47 10.58 -9.00
C HIS A 50 9.17 9.53 -9.89
N HIS A 51 10.45 9.23 -9.70
CA HIS A 51 11.21 8.31 -10.55
C HIS A 51 11.28 6.90 -9.94
N ASP A 52 10.16 6.39 -9.43
CA ASP A 52 10.09 5.03 -8.91
C ASP A 52 10.14 3.98 -10.05
N LEU A 53 10.06 2.70 -9.70
CA LEU A 53 10.13 1.61 -10.69
C LEU A 53 8.93 1.62 -11.64
N GLU A 54 7.77 2.11 -11.20
CA GLU A 54 6.60 2.16 -12.08
C GLU A 54 6.76 3.25 -13.13
N GLU A 55 7.16 4.46 -12.73
CA GLU A 55 7.44 5.53 -13.68
C GLU A 55 8.56 5.13 -14.64
N LEU A 56 9.63 4.47 -14.13
CA LEU A 56 10.71 3.96 -14.98
C LEU A 56 10.21 3.03 -16.09
N ILE A 57 9.32 2.10 -15.76
CA ILE A 57 8.90 1.05 -16.70
C ILE A 57 7.74 1.49 -17.59
N PHE A 58 6.77 2.23 -17.04
CA PHE A 58 5.54 2.60 -17.74
C PHE A 58 5.54 4.03 -18.27
N GLY A 59 6.33 4.93 -17.68
CA GLY A 59 6.51 6.32 -18.10
C GLY A 59 7.77 6.53 -18.96
N ASP A 60 8.95 6.26 -18.40
CA ASP A 60 10.26 6.58 -19.00
C ASP A 60 10.61 5.72 -20.23
N ILE A 61 10.28 4.42 -20.20
CA ILE A 61 10.49 3.52 -21.35
C ILE A 61 9.29 3.66 -22.30
N ASP A 62 9.43 4.46 -23.35
CA ASP A 62 8.35 4.78 -24.29
C ASP A 62 8.09 3.67 -25.32
N ASP A 63 9.10 2.83 -25.61
CA ASP A 63 9.01 1.71 -26.54
C ASP A 63 8.33 0.49 -25.88
N GLU A 64 7.09 0.22 -26.27
CA GLU A 64 6.27 -0.89 -25.77
C GLU A 64 6.96 -2.25 -25.94
N SER A 65 7.69 -2.48 -27.03
CA SER A 65 8.39 -3.74 -27.27
C SER A 65 9.58 -3.93 -26.33
N VAL A 66 10.23 -2.83 -25.96
CA VAL A 66 11.32 -2.82 -24.98
C VAL A 66 10.77 -3.06 -23.58
N ARG A 67 9.66 -2.41 -23.24
CA ARG A 67 8.96 -2.59 -21.97
C ARG A 67 8.51 -4.03 -21.76
N GLU A 68 7.83 -4.62 -22.74
CA GLU A 68 7.38 -6.01 -22.68
C GLU A 68 8.55 -6.96 -22.44
N ARG A 69 9.68 -6.74 -23.10
CA ARG A 69 10.89 -7.54 -22.91
C ARG A 69 11.45 -7.46 -21.48
N VAL A 70 11.38 -6.32 -20.82
CA VAL A 70 11.81 -6.18 -19.42
C VAL A 70 10.84 -6.91 -18.49
N LEU A 71 9.53 -6.75 -18.73
CA LEU A 71 8.48 -7.40 -17.94
C LEU A 71 8.49 -8.93 -18.08
N ASP A 72 8.76 -9.45 -19.28
CA ASP A 72 8.94 -10.89 -19.52
C ASP A 72 10.15 -11.43 -18.75
N HIS A 73 11.25 -10.67 -18.71
CA HIS A 73 12.41 -11.01 -17.90
C HIS A 73 12.05 -11.04 -16.41
N PHE A 74 11.30 -10.03 -15.92
CA PHE A 74 10.85 -10.01 -14.52
C PHE A 74 10.01 -11.24 -14.17
N ALA A 75 9.06 -11.60 -15.03
CA ALA A 75 8.23 -12.79 -14.85
C ALA A 75 9.04 -14.09 -14.85
N ALA A 76 9.96 -14.25 -15.81
CA ALA A 76 10.82 -15.43 -15.93
C ALA A 76 11.77 -15.60 -14.74
N GLN A 77 12.31 -14.50 -14.20
CA GLN A 77 13.18 -14.55 -13.02
C GLN A 77 12.41 -14.77 -11.70
N ALA A 78 11.13 -14.40 -11.66
CA ALA A 78 10.27 -14.58 -10.50
C ALA A 78 9.72 -16.00 -10.35
N GLU A 79 9.43 -16.70 -11.45
CA GLU A 79 8.83 -18.04 -11.42
C GLU A 79 9.58 -19.02 -10.49
N PRO A 80 10.92 -19.14 -10.52
CA PRO A 80 11.64 -20.08 -9.65
C PRO A 80 11.67 -19.67 -8.18
N LEU A 81 11.41 -18.39 -7.85
CA LEU A 81 11.45 -17.86 -6.49
C LEU A 81 10.16 -18.18 -5.71
N GLY A 82 9.06 -18.45 -6.42
CA GLY A 82 7.76 -18.62 -5.80
C GLY A 82 7.26 -17.31 -5.16
N ARG A 83 6.69 -17.40 -3.95
CA ARG A 83 6.17 -16.24 -3.21
C ARG A 83 7.11 -15.85 -2.08
N LEU A 84 7.76 -14.69 -2.23
CA LEU A 84 8.74 -14.18 -1.27
C LEU A 84 8.11 -13.42 -0.10
N GLY A 85 6.92 -12.86 -0.29
CA GLY A 85 6.23 -12.07 0.73
C GLY A 85 4.99 -11.38 0.16
N VAL A 86 4.57 -10.29 0.79
CA VAL A 86 3.47 -9.44 0.32
C VAL A 86 3.94 -8.00 0.09
N LYS A 87 3.38 -7.37 -0.94
CA LYS A 87 3.43 -5.93 -1.13
C LYS A 87 2.14 -5.30 -0.63
N VAL A 88 2.25 -4.12 -0.01
CA VAL A 88 1.09 -3.41 0.55
C VAL A 88 0.72 -2.26 -0.39
N LEU A 89 -0.47 -2.33 -0.97
CA LEU A 89 -1.06 -1.24 -1.75
C LEU A 89 -2.15 -0.59 -0.90
N SER A 90 -2.03 0.71 -0.62
CA SER A 90 -3.00 1.41 0.25
C SER A 90 -3.59 2.62 -0.45
N ASP A 91 -4.90 2.79 -0.36
CA ASP A 91 -5.50 4.11 -0.54
C ASP A 91 -5.07 5.09 0.57
N ILE A 92 -5.31 6.38 0.35
CA ILE A 92 -4.95 7.46 1.25
C ILE A 92 -6.19 8.10 1.90
N ASP A 93 -7.20 8.42 1.13
CA ASP A 93 -8.29 9.29 1.58
C ASP A 93 -9.39 8.47 2.27
N ASP A 94 -9.81 8.86 3.47
CA ASP A 94 -10.66 8.07 4.39
C ASP A 94 -10.04 6.74 4.86
N THR A 95 -8.92 6.32 4.25
CA THR A 95 -8.09 5.19 4.70
C THR A 95 -7.07 5.67 5.74
N VAL A 96 -6.10 6.49 5.34
CA VAL A 96 -5.04 7.01 6.22
C VAL A 96 -5.42 8.37 6.81
N PHE A 97 -6.08 9.23 6.05
CA PHE A 97 -6.50 10.57 6.47
C PHE A 97 -8.04 10.69 6.41
N PRO A 98 -8.72 11.19 7.46
CA PRO A 98 -10.16 11.37 7.45
C PRO A 98 -10.54 12.62 6.65
N MET A 99 -10.95 12.42 5.39
CA MET A 99 -11.04 13.51 4.40
C MET A 99 -12.45 13.78 3.90
N ILE A 100 -13.25 12.74 3.62
CA ILE A 100 -14.57 12.86 3.01
C ILE A 100 -15.63 12.18 3.87
N HIS A 101 -15.58 10.85 3.95
CA HIS A 101 -16.60 10.01 4.56
C HIS A 101 -16.24 9.57 5.98
N GLU A 102 -14.97 9.56 6.36
CA GLU A 102 -14.59 9.27 7.73
C GLU A 102 -14.93 10.47 8.63
N THR A 103 -15.86 10.27 9.57
CA THR A 103 -16.38 11.29 10.48
C THR A 103 -16.20 10.94 11.97
N ARG A 104 -15.67 9.76 12.29
CA ARG A 104 -15.33 9.36 13.66
C ARG A 104 -14.22 10.23 14.25
N TYR A 105 -13.45 10.85 13.38
CA TYR A 105 -12.40 11.78 13.74
C TYR A 105 -12.69 13.15 13.11
N PRO A 106 -12.13 14.25 13.66
CA PRO A 106 -12.19 15.57 13.02
C PRO A 106 -11.76 15.52 11.53
N ARG A 107 -12.08 16.53 10.72
CA ARG A 107 -11.51 16.57 9.36
C ARG A 107 -10.17 17.28 9.36
N GLY A 108 -9.17 16.74 8.67
CA GLY A 108 -7.92 17.46 8.44
C GLY A 108 -6.67 16.60 8.35
N HIS A 109 -5.53 17.25 8.61
CA HIS A 109 -4.19 16.70 8.41
C HIS A 109 -3.71 15.82 9.57
N PHE A 110 -4.56 14.95 10.11
CA PHE A 110 -4.14 13.99 11.12
C PHE A 110 -4.50 12.56 10.69
N LEU A 111 -3.80 11.59 11.24
CA LEU A 111 -3.89 10.20 10.82
C LEU A 111 -5.06 9.49 11.50
N VAL A 112 -5.75 8.63 10.77
CA VAL A 112 -6.64 7.65 11.40
C VAL A 112 -5.79 6.79 12.36
N PRO A 113 -6.12 6.72 13.66
CA PRO A 113 -5.35 5.97 14.66
C PRO A 113 -5.07 4.53 14.25
N GLY A 114 -3.80 4.16 14.29
CA GLY A 114 -3.33 2.82 13.93
C GLY A 114 -3.14 2.56 12.43
N SER A 115 -3.55 3.48 11.54
CA SER A 115 -3.44 3.29 10.08
C SER A 115 -2.01 2.98 9.64
N LEU A 116 -1.06 3.86 9.96
CA LEU A 116 0.36 3.64 9.63
C LEU A 116 0.95 2.43 10.34
N ALA A 117 0.61 2.23 11.62
CA ALA A 117 1.07 1.08 12.40
C ALA A 117 0.66 -0.25 11.75
N PHE A 118 -0.56 -0.31 11.22
CA PHE A 118 -1.09 -1.48 10.52
C PHE A 118 -0.45 -1.68 9.16
N LEU A 119 -0.28 -0.63 8.37
CA LEU A 119 0.44 -0.70 7.09
C LEU A 119 1.88 -1.17 7.30
N GLN A 120 2.55 -0.68 8.34
CA GLN A 120 3.88 -1.14 8.73
C GLN A 120 3.87 -2.59 9.22
N ALA A 121 2.83 -3.01 9.96
CA ALA A 121 2.69 -4.40 10.39
C ALA A 121 2.58 -5.36 9.20
N LEU A 122 1.86 -4.97 8.14
CA LEU A 122 1.76 -5.74 6.90
C LEU A 122 3.08 -5.78 6.12
N ASP A 123 3.80 -4.65 6.06
CA ASP A 123 5.11 -4.55 5.42
C ASP A 123 6.19 -5.36 6.17
N ASP A 124 6.16 -5.32 7.51
CA ASP A 124 7.02 -6.15 8.36
C ASP A 124 6.69 -7.66 8.25
N GLY A 125 5.45 -7.99 7.87
CA GLY A 125 5.00 -9.36 7.67
C GLY A 125 4.88 -10.19 8.97
N PRO A 126 4.74 -11.52 8.84
CA PRO A 126 4.55 -12.42 9.99
C PRO A 126 5.86 -12.87 10.65
N THR A 127 7.02 -12.50 10.11
CA THR A 127 8.34 -12.95 10.58
C THR A 127 9.18 -11.79 11.09
N GLU A 128 10.14 -12.06 11.98
CA GLU A 128 11.06 -11.02 12.49
C GLU A 128 12.03 -10.50 11.41
N SER A 129 12.23 -11.28 10.34
CA SER A 129 13.10 -10.95 9.21
C SER A 129 12.32 -11.04 7.89
N PRO A 130 11.54 -9.99 7.55
CA PRO A 130 10.88 -9.91 6.26
C PRO A 130 11.90 -9.84 5.13
N TRP A 131 11.51 -10.38 3.96
CA TRP A 131 12.35 -10.37 2.77
C TRP A 131 12.66 -8.96 2.27
N SER A 132 11.68 -8.06 2.39
CA SER A 132 11.81 -6.65 2.05
C SER A 132 10.96 -5.80 2.99
N ARG A 133 11.45 -4.60 3.31
CA ARG A 133 10.76 -3.57 4.11
C ARG A 133 10.77 -2.26 3.33
N GLY A 134 9.86 -1.35 3.69
CA GLY A 134 9.71 -0.06 3.04
C GLY A 134 9.09 -0.20 1.65
N ASP A 135 8.21 -1.18 1.46
CA ASP A 135 7.58 -1.50 0.19
C ASP A 135 6.09 -1.13 0.17
N LEU A 136 5.66 -0.29 1.11
CA LEU A 136 4.35 0.33 1.13
C LEU A 136 4.22 1.27 -0.07
N THR A 137 3.21 1.00 -0.88
CA THR A 137 2.89 1.81 -2.05
C THR A 137 1.50 2.39 -1.92
N PHE A 138 1.39 3.70 -1.99
CA PHE A 138 0.08 4.36 -1.94
C PHE A 138 -0.54 4.47 -3.33
N LEU A 139 -1.83 4.13 -3.44
CA LEU A 139 -2.68 4.23 -4.61
C LEU A 139 -3.72 5.34 -4.38
N THR A 140 -3.53 6.50 -4.99
CA THR A 140 -4.50 7.60 -4.86
C THR A 140 -4.98 8.09 -6.22
N ALA A 141 -6.28 8.40 -6.32
CA ALA A 141 -6.84 9.13 -7.45
C ALA A 141 -6.68 10.66 -7.31
N ARG A 142 -6.10 11.14 -6.20
CA ARG A 142 -5.92 12.56 -5.85
C ARG A 142 -4.48 12.88 -5.42
N PRO A 143 -3.51 12.73 -6.34
CA PRO A 143 -2.09 12.83 -6.01
C PRO A 143 -1.71 14.18 -5.38
N GLU A 144 -2.20 15.31 -5.89
CA GLU A 144 -1.87 16.64 -5.33
C GLU A 144 -2.28 16.82 -3.86
N ILE A 145 -3.42 16.25 -3.47
CA ILE A 145 -3.92 16.32 -2.08
C ILE A 145 -3.11 15.38 -1.19
N ALA A 146 -2.84 14.16 -1.69
CA ALA A 146 -1.99 13.21 -1.01
C ALA A 146 -0.57 13.73 -0.77
N PHE A 147 0.06 14.35 -1.78
CA PHE A 147 1.36 15.00 -1.66
C PHE A 147 1.31 16.11 -0.58
N GLY A 148 0.33 17.00 -0.64
CA GLY A 148 0.16 18.04 0.38
C GLY A 148 -0.01 17.47 1.80
N LEU A 149 -0.73 16.36 1.96
CA LEU A 149 -0.92 15.67 3.25
C LEU A 149 0.37 15.02 3.76
N ILE A 150 1.10 14.34 2.88
CA ILE A 150 2.38 13.67 3.15
C ILE A 150 3.50 14.69 3.42
N GLU A 151 3.42 15.89 2.85
CA GLU A 151 4.37 16.97 3.13
C GLU A 151 4.03 17.75 4.41
N SER A 152 2.74 17.97 4.67
CA SER A 152 2.25 18.73 5.85
C SER A 152 2.30 17.91 7.14
N ASN A 153 1.96 16.63 7.10
CA ASN A 153 2.43 15.69 8.11
C ASN A 153 3.92 15.51 7.84
N SER A 154 4.77 16.03 8.73
CA SER A 154 6.22 16.04 8.48
C SER A 154 6.62 14.67 7.92
N LYS A 155 7.37 14.59 6.81
CA LYS A 155 7.94 13.32 6.31
C LYS A 155 8.58 12.51 7.45
N ASP A 156 9.03 13.20 8.50
CA ASP A 156 9.42 12.65 9.80
C ASP A 156 8.38 11.76 10.51
N VAL A 157 7.06 12.01 10.45
CA VAL A 157 5.98 11.18 10.99
C VAL A 157 5.88 9.85 10.24
N LEU A 158 5.83 9.89 8.91
CA LEU A 158 5.85 8.68 8.07
C LEU A 158 7.17 7.90 8.29
N ARG A 159 8.32 8.61 8.29
CA ARG A 159 9.64 8.02 8.54
C ARG A 159 9.77 7.45 9.95
N LYS A 160 9.22 8.09 10.98
CA LYS A 160 9.21 7.61 12.38
C LYS A 160 8.26 6.44 12.58
N ALA A 161 7.17 6.37 11.83
CA ALA A 161 6.23 5.25 11.80
C ALA A 161 6.79 4.01 11.06
N GLY A 162 8.06 4.03 10.63
CA GLY A 162 8.70 2.90 9.98
C GLY A 162 8.45 2.81 8.48
N VAL A 163 7.63 3.71 7.91
CA VAL A 163 7.44 3.85 6.46
C VAL A 163 8.74 4.46 5.89
N ALA A 164 9.77 3.63 5.79
CA ALA A 164 11.14 4.01 5.48
C ALA A 164 11.31 4.52 4.04
N SER A 165 10.32 4.24 3.20
CA SER A 165 10.16 4.72 1.83
C SER A 165 8.73 4.39 1.42
N SER A 166 7.89 5.40 1.22
CA SER A 166 6.61 5.20 0.53
C SER A 166 6.81 5.50 -0.94
N SER A 167 6.59 4.54 -1.82
CA SER A 167 6.45 4.87 -3.24
C SER A 167 5.02 5.36 -3.46
N LEU A 168 4.86 6.50 -4.14
CA LEU A 168 3.55 7.02 -4.49
C LEU A 168 3.25 6.60 -5.91
N LEU A 169 2.37 5.61 -6.09
CA LEU A 169 1.79 5.34 -7.40
C LEU A 169 0.73 6.37 -7.69
N ALA A 170 1.20 7.54 -8.10
CA ALA A 170 0.40 8.66 -8.57
C ALA A 170 0.09 8.58 -10.07
N GLY A 171 0.53 7.50 -10.76
CA GLY A 171 0.58 7.36 -12.22
C GLY A 171 -0.52 8.12 -12.95
N SER A 172 -0.18 8.83 -14.03
CA SER A 172 -0.92 9.89 -14.75
C SER A 172 -2.48 10.00 -14.64
N LEU A 173 -3.07 10.03 -13.44
CA LEU A 173 -4.51 10.14 -13.26
C LEU A 173 -4.92 11.62 -13.19
N MET A 174 -4.81 12.30 -14.34
CA MET A 174 -5.39 13.62 -14.51
C MET A 174 -6.91 13.52 -14.64
N ASN A 175 -7.65 14.05 -13.65
CA ASN A 175 -9.11 14.27 -13.64
C ASN A 175 -9.99 13.04 -13.88
N ILE A 176 -10.18 12.24 -12.83
CA ILE A 176 -11.21 11.20 -12.81
C ILE A 176 -12.40 11.65 -11.96
N HIS A 177 -13.59 11.65 -12.56
CA HIS A 177 -14.80 12.25 -11.97
C HIS A 177 -15.85 11.23 -11.45
N SER A 178 -15.67 9.92 -11.64
CA SER A 178 -16.62 8.89 -11.17
C SER A 178 -15.94 7.80 -10.32
N LYS A 179 -16.70 7.18 -9.40
CA LYS A 179 -16.21 6.06 -8.58
C LYS A 179 -15.73 4.88 -9.42
N ASP A 180 -16.46 4.56 -10.50
CA ASP A 180 -16.09 3.47 -11.40
C ASP A 180 -14.79 3.75 -12.13
N ALA A 181 -14.59 4.99 -12.61
CA ALA A 181 -13.35 5.36 -13.28
C ALA A 181 -12.16 5.43 -12.29
N MET A 182 -12.39 5.79 -11.03
CA MET A 182 -11.34 5.73 -9.99
C MET A 182 -10.97 4.28 -9.69
N ALA A 183 -11.97 3.40 -9.62
CA ALA A 183 -11.76 1.98 -9.45
C ALA A 183 -11.02 1.37 -10.64
N ASP A 184 -11.38 1.72 -11.88
CA ASP A 184 -10.67 1.27 -13.08
C ASP A 184 -9.21 1.72 -13.09
N GLY A 185 -8.93 2.96 -12.70
CA GLY A 185 -7.57 3.47 -12.54
C GLY A 185 -6.76 2.69 -11.51
N LYS A 186 -7.33 2.44 -10.32
CA LYS A 186 -6.67 1.64 -9.27
C LYS A 186 -6.43 0.19 -9.71
N VAL A 187 -7.36 -0.42 -10.45
CA VAL A 187 -7.20 -1.78 -10.99
C VAL A 187 -6.11 -1.82 -12.07
N ALA A 188 -6.01 -0.79 -12.92
CA ALA A 188 -4.93 -0.67 -13.89
C ALA A 188 -3.56 -0.54 -13.21
N ASN A 189 -3.45 0.34 -12.19
CA ASN A 189 -2.23 0.50 -11.40
C ASN A 189 -1.86 -0.81 -10.66
N PHE A 190 -2.84 -1.53 -10.13
CA PHE A 190 -2.64 -2.86 -9.56
C PHE A 190 -2.04 -3.83 -10.59
N ALA A 191 -2.58 -3.85 -11.82
CA ALA A 191 -2.10 -4.72 -12.89
C ALA A 191 -0.65 -4.39 -13.29
N HIS A 192 -0.29 -3.10 -13.37
CA HIS A 192 1.09 -2.67 -13.57
C HIS A 192 1.99 -3.17 -12.45
N TYR A 193 1.61 -2.92 -11.20
CA TYR A 193 2.40 -3.31 -10.05
C TYR A 193 2.62 -4.83 -9.98
N ARG A 194 1.62 -5.63 -10.36
CA ARG A 194 1.74 -7.09 -10.44
C ARG A 194 2.71 -7.57 -11.52
N LYS A 195 2.89 -6.80 -12.59
CA LYS A 195 3.92 -7.07 -13.62
C LYS A 195 5.32 -6.70 -13.13
N LEU A 196 5.45 -5.69 -12.26
CA LEU A 196 6.73 -5.29 -11.66
C LEU A 196 7.22 -6.28 -10.60
N PHE A 197 6.31 -6.79 -9.76
CA PHE A 197 6.65 -7.66 -8.62
C PHE A 197 5.94 -9.03 -8.68
N PRO A 198 6.18 -9.84 -9.71
CA PRO A 198 5.47 -11.10 -9.87
C PRO A 198 5.77 -12.18 -8.81
N GLU A 199 6.90 -12.05 -8.11
CA GLU A 199 7.35 -12.90 -7.00
C GLU A 199 6.71 -12.54 -5.64
N TYR A 200 5.85 -11.52 -5.59
CA TYR A 200 5.14 -11.11 -4.39
C TYR A 200 3.64 -11.40 -4.48
N GLY A 201 3.04 -11.69 -3.33
CA GLY A 201 1.61 -11.48 -3.13
C GLY A 201 1.30 -10.01 -2.91
N VAL A 202 0.01 -9.64 -2.94
CA VAL A 202 -0.42 -8.26 -2.69
C VAL A 202 -1.49 -8.22 -1.61
N VAL A 203 -1.38 -7.27 -0.69
CA VAL A 203 -2.47 -6.88 0.21
C VAL A 203 -2.95 -5.50 -0.21
N PHE A 204 -4.26 -5.35 -0.40
CA PHE A 204 -4.86 -4.05 -0.69
C PHE A 204 -5.59 -3.51 0.54
N VAL A 205 -5.38 -2.23 0.85
CA VAL A 205 -6.05 -1.51 1.94
C VAL A 205 -6.76 -0.29 1.37
N GLY A 206 -8.03 -0.10 1.67
CA GLY A 206 -8.79 1.05 1.19
C GLY A 206 -10.02 1.38 2.04
N ASP A 207 -10.92 2.22 1.53
CA ASP A 207 -12.12 2.67 2.27
C ASP A 207 -13.44 2.20 1.63
N SER A 208 -14.51 2.18 2.41
CA SER A 208 -15.84 1.77 1.91
C SER A 208 -16.60 2.88 1.16
N GLY A 209 -16.10 4.12 1.17
CA GLY A 209 -16.73 5.31 0.62
C GLY A 209 -16.34 5.64 -0.83
N GLN A 210 -15.09 5.39 -1.26
CA GLN A 210 -14.56 5.91 -2.53
C GLN A 210 -14.42 4.89 -3.68
N GLY A 211 -14.92 3.67 -3.51
CA GLY A 211 -14.94 2.64 -4.56
C GLY A 211 -13.96 1.48 -4.34
N ASP A 212 -13.22 1.49 -3.24
CA ASP A 212 -12.18 0.47 -2.98
C ASP A 212 -12.76 -0.91 -2.70
N VAL A 213 -14.01 -1.00 -2.26
CA VAL A 213 -14.74 -2.28 -2.22
C VAL A 213 -14.79 -2.91 -3.62
N LEU A 214 -15.10 -2.13 -4.66
CA LEU A 214 -15.17 -2.62 -6.04
C LEU A 214 -13.78 -3.01 -6.56
N VAL A 215 -12.76 -2.18 -6.28
CA VAL A 215 -11.36 -2.49 -6.59
C VAL A 215 -10.98 -3.82 -5.96
N GLY A 216 -11.22 -3.97 -4.66
CA GLY A 216 -10.93 -5.16 -3.88
C GLY A 216 -11.59 -6.42 -4.45
N GLN A 217 -12.88 -6.36 -4.79
CA GLN A 217 -13.59 -7.47 -5.40
C GLN A 217 -13.03 -7.82 -6.78
N ARG A 218 -12.69 -6.82 -7.59
CA ARG A 218 -12.17 -7.03 -8.95
C ARG A 218 -10.76 -7.61 -8.93
N VAL A 219 -9.84 -7.07 -8.13
CA VAL A 219 -8.47 -7.64 -8.04
C VAL A 219 -8.49 -9.06 -7.46
N ARG A 220 -9.40 -9.37 -6.53
CA ARG A 220 -9.59 -10.75 -6.02
C ARG A 220 -10.15 -11.70 -7.09
N THR A 221 -10.99 -11.19 -7.98
CA THR A 221 -11.58 -11.98 -9.09
C THR A 221 -10.56 -12.20 -10.22
N ASP A 222 -9.85 -11.15 -10.61
CA ASP A 222 -8.93 -11.15 -11.74
C ASP A 222 -7.57 -11.77 -11.38
N TYR A 223 -7.16 -11.69 -10.11
CA TYR A 223 -5.87 -12.18 -9.61
C TYR A 223 -6.00 -12.99 -8.30
N PRO A 224 -6.80 -14.08 -8.29
CA PRO A 224 -7.14 -14.82 -7.07
C PRO A 224 -5.92 -15.40 -6.35
N ASP A 225 -4.88 -15.77 -7.11
CA ASP A 225 -3.66 -16.33 -6.56
C ASP A 225 -2.72 -15.24 -6.03
N ALA A 226 -2.74 -14.02 -6.58
CA ALA A 226 -1.79 -12.97 -6.22
C ALA A 226 -2.24 -12.14 -5.00
N VAL A 227 -3.54 -11.89 -4.86
CA VAL A 227 -4.06 -11.06 -3.78
C VAL A 227 -4.19 -11.89 -2.51
N SER A 228 -3.41 -11.59 -1.47
CA SER A 228 -3.43 -12.35 -0.22
C SER A 228 -4.62 -11.98 0.67
N ALA A 229 -4.97 -10.69 0.72
CA ALA A 229 -6.14 -10.18 1.43
C ALA A 229 -6.51 -8.78 0.93
N VAL A 230 -7.77 -8.39 1.15
CA VAL A 230 -8.21 -7.01 1.01
C VAL A 230 -8.79 -6.55 2.35
N PHE A 231 -8.38 -5.37 2.81
CA PHE A 231 -8.88 -4.73 4.02
C PHE A 231 -9.57 -3.42 3.66
N ILE A 232 -10.83 -3.26 4.06
CA ILE A 232 -11.64 -2.07 3.77
C ILE A 232 -12.01 -1.38 5.09
N HIS A 233 -11.49 -0.18 5.30
CA HIS A 233 -11.88 0.69 6.40
C HIS A 233 -13.32 1.16 6.19
N ASP A 234 -14.21 0.80 7.11
CA ASP A 234 -15.62 1.07 6.98
C ASP A 234 -15.95 2.49 7.42
N VAL A 235 -16.21 3.37 6.47
CA VAL A 235 -16.53 4.78 6.69
C VAL A 235 -17.98 5.11 6.31
N VAL A 236 -18.77 4.09 5.95
CA VAL A 236 -20.18 4.27 5.53
C VAL A 236 -21.17 3.37 6.29
N ASP A 237 -20.75 2.73 7.37
CA ASP A 237 -21.56 1.80 8.18
C ASP A 237 -22.12 0.63 7.33
N THR A 238 -21.19 -0.13 6.73
CA THR A 238 -21.51 -1.27 5.87
C THR A 238 -22.31 -2.34 6.65
N PRO A 239 -23.51 -2.72 6.19
CA PRO A 239 -24.35 -3.68 6.91
C PRO A 239 -23.69 -5.04 7.14
N ALA A 240 -23.97 -5.69 8.27
CA ALA A 240 -23.37 -6.98 8.65
C ALA A 240 -23.49 -8.06 7.56
N ALA A 241 -24.67 -8.21 6.96
CA ALA A 241 -24.88 -9.18 5.86
C ALA A 241 -23.97 -8.91 4.65
N ARG A 242 -23.70 -7.63 4.35
CA ARG A 242 -22.78 -7.25 3.28
C ARG A 242 -21.33 -7.48 3.68
N ARG A 243 -20.96 -7.22 4.93
CA ARG A 243 -19.62 -7.55 5.46
C ARG A 243 -19.34 -9.05 5.36
N GLU A 244 -20.32 -9.89 5.69
CA GLU A 244 -20.23 -11.36 5.56
C GLU A 244 -20.06 -11.81 4.10
N GLU A 245 -20.85 -11.27 3.18
CA GLU A 245 -20.74 -11.54 1.74
C GLU A 245 -19.36 -11.17 1.20
N LEU A 246 -18.85 -9.98 1.55
CA LEU A 246 -17.52 -9.52 1.17
C LEU A 246 -16.42 -10.41 1.76
N ALA A 247 -16.54 -10.79 3.03
CA ALA A 247 -15.57 -11.64 3.70
C ALA A 247 -15.46 -13.02 3.03
N ALA A 248 -16.55 -13.57 2.51
CA ALA A 248 -16.55 -14.82 1.75
C ALA A 248 -15.73 -14.74 0.45
N SER A 249 -15.52 -13.53 -0.09
CA SER A 249 -14.67 -13.27 -1.26
C SER A 249 -13.22 -12.85 -0.89
N GLY A 250 -12.89 -12.82 0.41
CA GLY A 250 -11.58 -12.36 0.90
C GLY A 250 -11.45 -10.84 1.03
N VAL A 251 -12.57 -10.12 1.06
CA VAL A 251 -12.64 -8.67 1.30
C VAL A 251 -13.12 -8.43 2.73
N HIS A 252 -12.22 -7.96 3.59
CA HIS A 252 -12.45 -7.84 5.03
C HIS A 252 -12.73 -6.38 5.41
N VAL A 253 -13.98 -6.09 5.72
CA VAL A 253 -14.41 -4.78 6.20
C VAL A 253 -14.12 -4.65 7.71
N PHE A 254 -13.51 -3.54 8.13
CA PHE A 254 -13.12 -3.30 9.52
C PHE A 254 -13.43 -1.88 9.98
N GLU A 255 -13.55 -1.68 11.29
CA GLU A 255 -13.90 -0.39 11.90
C GLU A 255 -12.70 0.31 12.56
N THR A 256 -11.72 -0.47 13.03
CA THR A 256 -10.48 0.04 13.60
C THR A 256 -9.29 -0.72 13.02
N TYR A 257 -8.15 -0.04 12.94
CA TYR A 257 -6.91 -0.68 12.49
C TYR A 257 -6.40 -1.77 13.45
N VAL A 258 -6.83 -1.75 14.71
CA VAL A 258 -6.60 -2.87 15.65
C VAL A 258 -7.41 -4.10 15.20
N GLY A 259 -8.68 -3.92 14.86
CA GLY A 259 -9.52 -4.97 14.28
C GLY A 259 -8.95 -5.52 12.97
N ALA A 260 -8.42 -4.65 12.10
CA ALA A 260 -7.72 -5.05 10.88
C ALA A 260 -6.46 -5.88 11.19
N ALA A 261 -5.65 -5.46 12.16
CA ALA A 261 -4.44 -6.17 12.58
C ALA A 261 -4.74 -7.56 13.14
N MET A 262 -5.78 -7.70 13.98
CA MET A 262 -6.23 -9.01 14.46
C MET A 262 -6.67 -9.91 13.31
N LYS A 263 -7.41 -9.35 12.34
CA LYS A 263 -7.81 -10.11 11.15
C LYS A 263 -6.60 -10.54 10.33
N ALA A 264 -5.63 -9.66 10.11
CA ALA A 264 -4.39 -9.96 9.40
C ALA A 264 -3.56 -11.04 10.14
N TYR A 265 -3.52 -11.01 11.48
CA TYR A 265 -2.87 -12.03 12.29
C TYR A 265 -3.55 -13.40 12.11
N SER A 266 -4.88 -13.45 12.11
CA SER A 266 -5.63 -14.69 11.85
C SER A 266 -5.38 -15.29 10.45
N LEU A 267 -4.96 -14.45 9.51
CA LEU A 267 -4.61 -14.84 8.14
C LEU A 267 -3.11 -15.15 7.98
N GLY A 268 -2.32 -15.04 9.05
CA GLY A 268 -0.87 -15.24 9.02
C GLY A 268 -0.09 -14.16 8.25
N LEU A 269 -0.66 -12.95 8.13
CA LEU A 269 -0.03 -11.84 7.40
C LEU A 269 0.85 -10.96 8.30
N VAL A 270 0.60 -10.95 9.61
CA VAL A 270 1.37 -10.16 10.59
C VAL A 270 1.66 -11.01 11.83
N SER A 271 2.69 -10.63 12.60
CA SER A 271 3.01 -11.26 13.88
C SER A 271 2.12 -10.73 15.01
N LEU A 272 2.08 -11.45 16.15
CA LEU A 272 1.36 -10.99 17.34
C LEU A 272 1.99 -9.72 17.95
N ASP A 273 3.31 -9.60 17.89
CA ASP A 273 4.01 -8.39 18.33
C ASP A 273 3.65 -7.18 17.48
N ASN A 274 3.47 -7.37 16.17
CA ASN A 274 2.95 -6.33 15.29
C ASN A 274 1.54 -5.91 15.68
N VAL A 275 0.65 -6.85 16.05
CA VAL A 275 -0.70 -6.51 16.57
C VAL A 275 -0.59 -5.67 17.85
N LYS A 276 0.27 -6.05 18.81
CA LYS A 276 0.47 -5.30 20.06
C LYS A 276 1.01 -3.89 19.82
N ARG A 277 1.89 -3.73 18.83
CA ARG A 277 2.38 -2.42 18.39
C ARG A 277 1.23 -1.57 17.82
N VAL A 278 0.41 -2.13 16.94
CA VAL A 278 -0.78 -1.44 16.40
C VAL A 278 -1.71 -0.98 17.53
N VAL A 279 -1.98 -1.82 18.53
CA VAL A 279 -2.78 -1.44 19.71
C VAL A 279 -2.16 -0.24 20.43
N THR A 280 -0.87 -0.32 20.74
CA THR A 280 -0.16 0.73 21.49
C THR A 280 -0.18 2.06 20.76
N GLU A 281 0.16 2.05 19.46
CA GLU A 281 0.19 3.26 18.64
C GLU A 281 -1.21 3.83 18.39
N SER A 282 -2.23 2.98 18.23
CA SER A 282 -3.61 3.45 18.05
C SER A 282 -4.13 4.14 19.30
N LEU A 283 -3.89 3.58 20.48
CA LEU A 283 -4.35 4.16 21.75
C LEU A 283 -3.63 5.49 22.04
N ALA A 284 -2.31 5.54 21.82
CA ALA A 284 -1.53 6.75 22.00
C ALA A 284 -1.99 7.86 21.04
N ALA A 285 -2.28 7.52 19.78
CA ALA A 285 -2.72 8.50 18.79
C ALA A 285 -4.06 9.19 19.16
N LEU A 286 -4.93 8.55 19.97
CA LEU A 286 -6.18 9.20 20.41
C LEU A 286 -5.95 10.38 21.36
N ASP A 287 -4.82 10.41 22.07
CA ASP A 287 -4.50 11.46 23.04
C ASP A 287 -4.00 12.75 22.36
N ASP A 288 -3.55 12.65 21.11
CA ASP A 288 -3.07 13.78 20.31
C ASP A 288 -4.18 14.40 19.43
N ILE A 289 -5.42 13.89 19.51
CA ILE A 289 -6.55 14.38 18.70
C ILE A 289 -7.27 15.54 19.40
N ASP A 290 -7.36 16.66 18.69
CA ASP A 290 -8.24 17.78 19.04
C ASP A 290 -9.69 17.48 18.62
N TRP A 291 -10.44 16.80 19.50
CA TRP A 291 -11.80 16.34 19.21
C TRP A 291 -12.80 17.48 18.99
N GLU A 292 -13.71 17.31 18.02
CA GLU A 292 -14.77 18.30 17.75
C GLU A 292 -15.83 18.29 18.87
N THR A 293 -16.11 17.10 19.43
CA THR A 293 -17.07 16.93 20.52
C THR A 293 -16.66 15.81 21.49
N ALA A 294 -17.10 15.90 22.74
CA ALA A 294 -16.88 14.85 23.74
C ALA A 294 -17.59 13.53 23.39
N GLU A 295 -18.69 13.57 22.63
CA GLU A 295 -19.39 12.37 22.16
C GLU A 295 -18.61 11.63 21.07
N GLN A 296 -18.02 12.39 20.13
CA GLN A 296 -17.10 11.84 19.13
C GLN A 296 -15.91 11.16 19.81
N GLU A 297 -15.26 11.84 20.76
CA GLU A 297 -14.17 11.25 21.53
C GLU A 297 -14.59 9.96 22.25
N ALA A 298 -15.68 10.02 23.02
CA ALA A 298 -16.12 8.89 23.84
C ALA A 298 -16.51 7.66 23.01
N SER A 299 -17.21 7.88 21.88
CA SER A 299 -17.63 6.79 20.99
C SER A 299 -16.43 6.14 20.29
N THR A 300 -15.50 6.94 19.78
CA THR A 300 -14.28 6.45 19.10
C THR A 300 -13.34 5.74 20.07
N ARG A 301 -13.10 6.30 21.27
CA ARG A 301 -12.31 5.63 22.33
C ARG A 301 -12.93 4.30 22.72
N LYS A 302 -14.24 4.23 22.90
CA LYS A 302 -14.94 2.98 23.24
C LYS A 302 -14.79 1.92 22.14
N LEU A 303 -14.91 2.33 20.87
CA LEU A 303 -14.74 1.44 19.73
C LEU A 303 -13.31 0.86 19.67
N LEU A 304 -12.29 1.71 19.79
CA LEU A 304 -10.91 1.26 19.78
C LEU A 304 -10.56 0.39 21.01
N GLN A 305 -11.08 0.74 22.19
CA GLN A 305 -10.83 -0.03 23.41
C GLN A 305 -11.39 -1.45 23.32
N ARG A 306 -12.58 -1.64 22.71
CA ARG A 306 -13.14 -2.98 22.43
C ARG A 306 -12.12 -3.85 21.69
N ASP A 307 -11.62 -3.36 20.57
CA ASP A 307 -10.70 -4.13 19.72
C ASP A 307 -9.32 -4.29 20.39
N ALA A 308 -8.88 -3.31 21.18
CA ALA A 308 -7.65 -3.40 21.97
C ALA A 308 -7.72 -4.48 23.05
N ASP A 309 -8.83 -4.55 23.79
CA ASP A 309 -9.05 -5.58 24.82
C ASP A 309 -9.07 -6.99 24.21
N GLU A 310 -9.74 -7.14 23.06
CA GLU A 310 -9.75 -8.39 22.30
C GLU A 310 -8.35 -8.78 21.80
N ALA A 311 -7.58 -7.81 21.27
CA ALA A 311 -6.23 -8.04 20.78
C ALA A 311 -5.26 -8.44 21.90
N LEU A 312 -5.36 -7.80 23.07
CA LEU A 312 -4.53 -8.12 24.24
C LEU A 312 -4.86 -9.50 24.84
N ALA A 313 -6.08 -10.01 24.61
CA ALA A 313 -6.46 -11.35 25.01
C ALA A 313 -5.86 -12.48 24.14
N LEU A 314 -5.22 -12.14 23.01
CA LEU A 314 -4.60 -13.13 22.10
C LEU A 314 -3.31 -13.77 22.64
N GLY A 315 -2.68 -13.20 23.68
CA GLY A 315 -1.48 -13.77 24.34
C GLY A 315 -0.35 -12.77 24.55
#